data_AF-A0A7Y5VI57-F1
#
_entry.id   AF-A0A7Y5VI57-F1
#
_cell.length_a   1.000
_cell.length_b   1.000
_cell.length_c   1.000
_cell.angle_alpha   90.00
_cell.angle_beta   90.00
_cell.angle_gamma   90.00
#
_symmetry.space_group_name_H-M   'P 1'
#
loop_
_entity.id
_entity.type
_entity.pdbx_description
1 polymer ?
#
loop_
_entity_poly.entity_id
_entity_poly.type
_entity_poly.pdbx_seq_one_letter_code
_entity_poly.pdbx_strand_id
1 'polypeptide(L)'
;MIVTRLLRFILAVSAITMLVQATFAGRMLAGDVKSAALHAFTAKVLVLLGGSQVLAALVLFLQRRCPLWVPVAALGLVSAEVAEFAAGHLHHVAIHVPLGLAIFGGAIRQLLWSIGGMAPAT
;
A
#
# COMPACT_ATOMS: atom_id res chain seq x y z
N MET A 1 -1.34 -15.40 15.52
CA MET A 1 -0.12 -15.73 14.74
C MET A 1 -0.41 -15.71 13.25
N ILE A 2 -1.47 -16.38 12.78
CA ILE A 2 -1.85 -16.41 11.36
C ILE A 2 -2.12 -14.99 10.81
N VAL A 3 -2.98 -14.20 11.48
CA VAL A 3 -3.34 -12.85 11.00
C VAL A 3 -2.14 -11.91 10.92
N THR A 4 -1.21 -11.99 11.88
CA THR A 4 0.04 -11.20 11.82
C THR A 4 0.91 -11.60 10.63
N ARG A 5 1.04 -12.90 10.35
CA ARG A 5 1.77 -13.39 9.18
C ARG A 5 1.09 -12.94 7.88
N LEU A 6 -0.24 -12.96 7.84
CA LEU A 6 -1.03 -12.47 6.72
C LEU A 6 -0.80 -10.97 6.49
N LEU A 7 -0.85 -10.14 7.54
CA LEU A 7 -0.58 -8.71 7.43
C LEU A 7 0.83 -8.44 6.87
N ARG A 8 1.84 -9.14 7.41
CA ARG A 8 3.23 -9.03 6.92
C ARG A 8 3.35 -9.43 5.44
N PHE A 9 2.68 -10.52 5.05
CA PHE A 9 2.65 -10.96 3.67
C PHE A 9 2.00 -9.92 2.75
N ILE A 10 0.83 -9.39 3.12
CA ILE A 10 0.13 -8.34 2.36
C ILE A 10 1.02 -7.11 2.19
N LEU A 11 1.64 -6.63 3.27
CA LEU A 11 2.52 -5.45 3.25
C LEU A 11 3.78 -5.68 2.38
N ALA A 12 4.39 -6.85 2.46
CA ALA A 12 5.55 -7.20 1.64
C ALA A 12 5.18 -7.29 0.15
N VAL A 13 4.06 -7.94 -0.17
CA VAL A 13 3.53 -8.02 -1.54
C VAL A 13 3.21 -6.61 -2.05
N SER A 14 2.57 -5.76 -1.25
CA SER A 14 2.24 -4.37 -1.63
C SER A 14 3.50 -3.57 -1.96
N ALA A 15 4.53 -3.64 -1.11
CA ALA A 15 5.80 -2.96 -1.36
C ALA A 15 6.48 -3.44 -2.65
N ILE A 16 6.49 -4.76 -2.91
CA ILE A 16 7.03 -5.33 -4.15
C ILE A 16 6.19 -4.86 -5.35
N THR A 17 4.87 -4.90 -5.25
CA THR A 17 3.96 -4.43 -6.31
C THR A 17 4.17 -2.95 -6.62
N MET A 18 4.39 -2.10 -5.62
CA MET A 18 4.72 -0.68 -5.80
C MET A 18 6.05 -0.49 -6.57
N LEU A 19 7.08 -1.27 -6.22
CA LEU A 19 8.35 -1.25 -6.95
C LEU A 19 8.16 -1.70 -8.41
N VAL A 20 7.40 -2.76 -8.65
CA VAL A 20 7.04 -3.23 -10.00
C VAL A 20 6.25 -2.15 -10.76
N GLN A 21 5.27 -1.51 -10.12
CA GLN A 21 4.48 -0.43 -10.72
C GLN A 21 5.34 0.77 -11.12
N ALA A 22 6.37 1.09 -10.34
CA ALA A 22 7.34 2.14 -10.67
C ALA A 22 8.16 1.78 -11.92
N THR A 23 8.51 0.49 -12.12
CA THR A 23 9.17 0.07 -13.37
C THR A 23 8.25 0.25 -14.59
N PHE A 24 6.96 -0.05 -14.46
CA PHE A 24 5.98 0.17 -15.53
C PHE A 24 5.80 1.66 -15.83
N ALA A 25 5.81 2.52 -14.81
CA ALA A 25 5.81 3.97 -15.01
C ALA A 25 7.04 4.44 -15.79
N GLY A 26 8.24 3.96 -15.43
CA GLY A 26 9.48 4.30 -16.15
C GLY A 26 9.46 3.84 -17.62
N ARG A 27 8.98 2.62 -17.89
CA ARG A 27 8.83 2.09 -19.26
C ARG A 27 7.79 2.85 -20.08
N MET A 28 6.68 3.24 -19.46
CA MET A 28 5.66 4.09 -20.08
C MET A 28 6.25 5.44 -20.50
N LEU A 29 7.06 6.08 -19.65
CA LEU A 29 7.78 7.32 -20.00
C LEU A 29 8.81 7.11 -21.12
N ALA A 30 9.35 5.89 -21.28
CA ALA A 30 10.20 5.51 -22.39
C ALA A 30 9.42 5.13 -23.68
N GLY A 31 8.10 5.26 -23.70
CA GLY A 31 7.25 5.02 -24.87
C GLY A 31 6.66 3.61 -24.98
N ASP A 32 6.81 2.75 -23.98
CA ASP A 32 6.19 1.42 -23.98
C ASP A 32 4.68 1.50 -23.64
N VAL A 33 3.85 1.51 -24.68
CA VAL A 33 2.39 1.62 -24.58
C VAL A 33 1.77 0.50 -23.74
N LYS A 34 2.34 -0.72 -23.76
CA LYS A 34 1.83 -1.85 -22.95
C LYS A 34 2.02 -1.61 -21.46
N SER A 35 3.09 -0.89 -21.10
CA SER A 35 3.39 -0.59 -19.70
C SER A 35 2.37 0.34 -19.05
N ALA A 36 1.65 1.18 -19.81
CA ALA A 36 0.54 1.98 -19.28
C ALA A 36 -0.62 1.10 -18.76
N ALA A 37 -0.99 0.06 -19.52
CA ALA A 37 -2.02 -0.89 -19.10
C ALA A 37 -1.58 -1.71 -17.88
N LEU A 38 -0.32 -2.11 -17.82
CA LEU A 38 0.26 -2.82 -16.67
C LEU A 38 0.32 -1.93 -15.43
N HIS A 39 0.70 -0.65 -15.57
CA HIS A 39 0.70 0.32 -14.48
C HIS A 39 -0.72 0.54 -13.93
N ALA A 40 -1.72 0.70 -14.80
CA ALA A 40 -3.12 0.80 -14.38
C ALA A 40 -3.64 -0.49 -13.72
N PHE A 41 -3.17 -1.66 -14.17
CA PHE A 41 -3.53 -2.94 -13.56
C PHE A 41 -2.96 -3.07 -12.15
N THR A 42 -1.68 -2.76 -11.95
CA THR A 42 -1.06 -2.83 -10.61
C THR A 42 -1.70 -1.84 -9.64
N ALA A 43 -2.14 -0.67 -10.11
CA ALA A 43 -2.83 0.29 -9.27
C ALA A 43 -4.15 -0.29 -8.70
N LYS A 44 -4.89 -1.08 -9.48
CA LYS A 44 -6.09 -1.80 -8.99
C LYS A 44 -5.72 -2.89 -7.98
N VAL A 45 -4.63 -3.62 -8.25
CA VAL A 45 -4.13 -4.65 -7.34
C VAL A 45 -3.72 -4.04 -5.99
N LEU A 46 -3.06 -2.87 -5.99
CA LEU A 46 -2.68 -2.16 -4.78
C LEU A 46 -3.90 -1.78 -3.94
N VAL A 47 -4.95 -1.21 -4.54
CA VAL A 47 -6.19 -0.88 -3.80
C VAL A 47 -6.82 -2.13 -3.15
N LEU A 48 -6.80 -3.28 -3.82
CA LEU A 48 -7.29 -4.54 -3.24
C LEU A 48 -6.40 -5.04 -2.09
N LEU A 49 -5.09 -4.91 -2.23
CA LEU A 49 -4.13 -5.24 -1.17
C LEU A 49 -4.30 -4.29 0.04
N GLY A 50 -4.45 -2.99 -0.20
CA GLY A 50 -4.73 -1.97 0.82
C GLY A 50 -6.03 -2.26 1.57
N GLY A 51 -7.11 -2.62 0.85
CA GLY A 51 -8.35 -3.08 1.49
C GLY A 51 -8.13 -4.32 2.37
N SER A 52 -7.34 -5.28 1.89
CA SER A 52 -7.00 -6.50 2.65
C SER A 52 -6.14 -6.18 3.89
N GLN A 53 -5.23 -5.21 3.78
CA GLN A 53 -4.42 -4.70 4.89
C GLN A 53 -5.29 -4.05 5.97
N VAL A 54 -6.30 -3.24 5.58
CA VAL A 54 -7.27 -2.65 6.52
C VAL A 54 -7.99 -3.74 7.30
N LEU A 55 -8.51 -4.77 6.61
CA LEU A 55 -9.21 -5.88 7.26
C LEU A 55 -8.29 -6.64 8.23
N ALA A 56 -7.07 -6.98 7.80
CA ALA A 56 -6.11 -7.67 8.67
C ALA A 56 -5.71 -6.84 9.90
N ALA A 57 -5.49 -5.54 9.72
CA ALA A 57 -5.17 -4.61 10.79
C ALA A 57 -6.33 -4.45 11.78
N LEU A 58 -7.57 -4.36 11.28
CA LEU A 58 -8.78 -4.28 12.10
C LEU A 58 -8.97 -5.55 12.92
N VAL A 59 -8.79 -6.74 12.32
CA VAL A 59 -8.86 -8.02 13.04
C VAL A 59 -7.82 -8.07 14.16
N LEU A 60 -6.58 -7.64 13.91
CA LEU A 60 -5.55 -7.58 14.96
C LEU A 60 -5.91 -6.61 16.09
N PHE A 61 -6.50 -5.47 15.74
CA PHE A 61 -6.94 -4.47 16.72
C PHE A 61 -8.08 -5.00 17.60
N LEU A 62 -9.09 -5.63 16.99
CA LEU A 62 -10.20 -6.28 17.71
C LEU A 62 -9.71 -7.42 18.63
N GLN A 63 -8.61 -8.09 18.27
CA GLN A 63 -7.94 -9.09 19.11
C GLN A 63 -7.02 -8.48 20.18
N ARG A 64 -6.93 -7.14 20.29
CA ARG A 64 -6.00 -6.39 21.16
C ARG A 64 -4.52 -6.74 20.93
N ARG A 65 -4.17 -7.06 19.68
CA ARG A 65 -2.80 -7.45 19.27
C ARG A 65 -2.04 -6.32 18.58
N CYS A 66 -2.69 -5.20 18.33
CA CYS A 66 -2.08 -3.99 17.82
C CYS A 66 -2.80 -2.74 18.36
N PRO A 67 -2.13 -1.58 18.41
CA PRO A 67 -2.74 -0.32 18.78
C PRO A 67 -3.64 0.24 17.67
N LEU A 68 -4.57 1.13 18.04
CA LEU A 68 -5.57 1.75 17.14
C LEU A 68 -4.94 2.45 15.92
N TRP A 69 -3.73 2.99 16.05
CA TRP A 69 -3.10 3.70 14.95
C TRP A 69 -2.82 2.79 13.74
N VAL A 70 -2.70 1.48 13.92
CA VAL A 70 -2.38 0.52 12.84
C VAL A 70 -3.53 0.40 11.83
N PRO A 71 -4.77 0.07 12.22
CA PRO A 71 -5.90 0.09 11.30
C PRO A 71 -6.21 1.49 10.76
N VAL A 72 -6.03 2.56 11.55
CA VAL A 72 -6.22 3.95 11.07
C VAL A 72 -5.22 4.29 9.97
N ALA A 73 -3.95 3.93 10.15
CA ALA A 73 -2.93 4.18 9.14
C ALA A 73 -3.11 3.27 7.90
N ALA A 74 -3.63 2.05 8.06
CA ALA A 74 -3.98 1.20 6.91
C ALA A 74 -5.13 1.81 6.10
N LEU A 75 -6.15 2.34 6.79
CA LEU A 75 -7.25 3.05 6.14
C LEU A 75 -6.76 4.30 5.41
N GLY A 76 -5.89 5.08 6.06
CA GLY A 76 -5.26 6.25 5.44
C GLY A 76 -4.45 5.89 4.19
N LEU A 77 -3.72 4.78 4.19
CA LEU A 77 -2.97 4.30 3.03
C LEU A 77 -3.88 3.94 1.86
N VAL A 78 -4.92 3.12 2.06
CA VAL A 78 -5.82 2.75 0.94
C VAL A 78 -6.63 3.95 0.44
N SER A 79 -7.00 4.89 1.31
CA SER A 79 -7.62 6.15 0.89
C SER A 79 -6.67 7.00 0.05
N ALA A 80 -5.39 7.06 0.43
CA ALA A 80 -4.36 7.73 -0.36
C ALA A 80 -4.12 7.03 -1.70
N GLU A 81 -4.13 5.69 -1.77
CA GLU A 81 -4.05 4.93 -3.02
C GLU A 81 -5.21 5.25 -3.97
N VAL A 82 -6.44 5.35 -3.46
CA VAL A 82 -7.59 5.75 -4.29
C VAL A 82 -7.43 7.18 -4.81
N ALA A 83 -6.94 8.10 -3.99
CA ALA A 83 -6.66 9.47 -4.42
C ALA A 83 -5.51 9.54 -5.44
N GLU A 84 -4.47 8.73 -5.26
CA GLU A 84 -3.33 8.61 -6.17
C GLU A 84 -3.74 8.04 -7.53
N PHE A 85 -4.62 7.03 -7.52
CA PHE A 85 -5.22 6.43 -8.72
C PHE A 85 -5.99 7.49 -9.50
N ALA A 86 -6.84 8.27 -8.82
CA ALA A 86 -7.60 9.35 -9.42
C ALA A 86 -6.68 10.44 -10.00
N ALA A 87 -5.65 10.85 -9.26
CA ALA A 87 -4.66 11.82 -9.75
C ALA A 87 -3.92 11.32 -10.99
N GLY A 88 -3.58 10.03 -11.05
CA GLY A 88 -2.98 9.38 -12.22
C GLY A 88 -3.93 9.37 -13.43
N HIS A 89 -5.20 9.03 -13.22
CA HIS A 89 -6.22 9.05 -14.27
C HIS A 89 -6.48 10.44 -14.83
N LEU A 90 -6.42 11.48 -13.99
CA LEU A 90 -6.57 12.89 -14.37
C LEU A 90 -5.26 13.52 -14.88
N HIS A 91 -4.18 12.75 -14.99
CA HIS A 91 -2.86 13.23 -15.43
C HIS A 91 -2.24 14.33 -14.55
N HIS A 92 -2.62 14.41 -13.27
CA HIS A 92 -2.04 15.34 -12.30
C HIS A 92 -0.73 14.80 -11.71
N VAL A 93 0.30 14.69 -12.55
CA VAL A 93 1.60 14.08 -12.22
C VAL A 93 2.27 14.71 -10.99
N ALA A 94 2.12 16.02 -10.81
CA ALA A 94 2.67 16.77 -9.69
C ALA A 94 2.12 16.33 -8.32
N ILE A 95 0.93 15.72 -8.29
CA ILE A 95 0.32 15.14 -7.08
C ILE A 95 0.55 13.64 -7.07
N HIS A 96 0.30 12.97 -8.20
CA HIS A 96 0.37 11.52 -8.36
C HIS A 96 1.76 10.97 -7.95
N VAL A 97 2.86 11.54 -8.46
CA VAL A 97 4.20 11.01 -8.19
C VAL A 97 4.63 11.18 -6.72
N PRO A 98 4.53 12.37 -6.10
CA PRO A 98 4.88 12.51 -4.68
C PRO A 98 3.97 11.68 -3.77
N LEU A 99 2.68 11.57 -4.09
CA LEU A 99 1.74 10.78 -3.31
C LEU A 99 2.06 9.28 -3.37
N GLY A 100 2.38 8.75 -4.56
CA GLY A 100 2.83 7.36 -4.73
C GLY A 100 4.07 7.04 -3.90
N LEU A 101 5.05 7.96 -3.85
CA LEU A 101 6.24 7.81 -3.01
C LEU A 101 5.90 7.86 -1.51
N ALA A 102 5.00 8.75 -1.08
CA ALA A 102 4.55 8.85 0.30
C ALA A 102 3.81 7.57 0.75
N ILE A 103 2.96 7.02 -0.11
CA ILE A 103 2.26 5.74 0.12
C ILE A 103 3.29 4.61 0.29
N PHE A 104 4.28 4.53 -0.60
CA PHE A 104 5.35 3.53 -0.48
C PHE A 104 6.10 3.65 0.87
N GLY A 105 6.50 4.87 1.26
CA GLY A 105 7.12 5.11 2.56
C GLY A 105 6.24 4.69 3.73
N GLY A 106 4.94 4.96 3.66
CA GLY A 106 3.96 4.54 4.67
C GLY A 106 3.78 3.02 4.75
N ALA A 107 3.73 2.33 3.60
CA ALA A 107 3.68 0.87 3.54
C ALA A 107 4.93 0.23 4.14
N ILE A 108 6.12 0.74 3.82
CA ILE A 108 7.39 0.29 4.41
C ILE A 108 7.39 0.53 5.93
N ARG A 109 6.95 1.71 6.40
CA ARG A 109 6.84 2.00 7.83
C ARG A 109 5.96 0.97 8.54
N GLN A 110 4.80 0.63 7.98
CA GLN A 110 3.91 -0.39 8.56
C GLN A 110 4.54 -1.79 8.53
N LEU A 111 5.22 -2.15 7.44
CA LEU A 111 5.92 -3.43 7.33
C LEU A 111 7.00 -3.56 8.41
N LEU A 112 7.86 -2.55 8.55
CA LEU A 112 8.90 -2.51 9.57
C LEU A 112 8.32 -2.57 10.98
N TRP A 113 7.26 -1.82 11.27
CA TRP A 113 6.56 -1.90 12.55
C TRP A 113 6.04 -3.32 12.80
N SER A 114 5.40 -3.94 11.80
CA SER A 114 4.83 -5.28 11.95
C SER A 114 5.89 -6.35 12.23
N ILE A 115 7.15 -6.12 11.85
CA ILE A 115 8.29 -6.99 12.11
C ILE A 115 8.90 -6.68 13.49
N GLY A 116 9.12 -5.40 13.80
CA GLY A 116 9.86 -4.94 14.98
C GLY A 116 9.04 -4.72 16.25
N GLY A 117 7.70 -4.66 16.17
CA GLY A 117 6.86 -4.27 17.31
C GLY A 117 5.51 -4.97 17.37
N MET A 118 5.44 -6.10 18.07
CA MET A 118 4.26 -6.47 18.85
C MET A 118 4.64 -6.38 20.33
N ALA A 119 4.93 -5.17 20.82
CA ALA A 119 4.92 -4.96 22.26
C ALA A 119 3.47 -5.10 22.73
N PRO A 120 3.17 -5.89 23.77
CA PRO A 120 1.82 -6.00 24.32
C PRO A 120 1.34 -4.59 24.70
N ALA A 121 0.10 -4.26 24.31
CA ALA A 121 -0.55 -3.06 24.80
C ALA A 121 -0.69 -3.21 26.32
N THR A 122 0.02 -2.37 27.08
CA THR A 122 -0.19 -2.17 28.52
C THR A 122 -1.54 -1.53 28.76
#